data_AF-A0A970S753-F1
#
_entry.id   AF-A0A970S753-F1
#
_cell.length_a   1.000
_cell.length_b   1.000
_cell.length_c   1.000
_cell.angle_alpha   90.00
_cell.angle_beta   90.00
_cell.angle_gamma   90.00
#
_symmetry.space_group_name_H-M   'P 1'
#
loop_
_entity.id
_entity.type
_entity.pdbx_description
1 polymer ?
#
loop_
_entity_poly.entity_id
_entity_poly.type
_entity_poly.pdbx_seq_one_letter_code
_entity_poly.pdbx_strand_id
1 'polypeptide(L)'
;MSRNKLLSDVAYAALKPKDKEYRMADISGLYMKVQTSGKKSWQLRLKNNEGKWTWVGLGSYPEVSVKIARSQALKYQSGELQIVTRTERLKQALRDESELFEKLMRDW
;
A
#
# COMPACT_ATOMS: atom_id res chain seq x y z
N MET A 1 11.52 -25.59 4.18
CA MET A 1 11.80 -24.22 3.70
C MET A 1 10.96 -23.95 2.46
N SER A 2 9.80 -23.31 2.62
CA SER A 2 8.94 -23.00 1.47
C SER A 2 9.64 -21.94 0.62
N ARG A 3 10.04 -22.28 -0.60
CA ARG A 3 10.58 -21.32 -1.58
C ARG A 3 9.51 -20.26 -1.82
N ASN A 4 9.74 -19.02 -1.39
CA ASN A 4 8.95 -17.87 -1.83
C ASN A 4 9.18 -17.73 -3.33
N LYS A 5 8.29 -18.32 -4.13
CA LYS A 5 8.32 -18.23 -5.57
C LYS A 5 7.81 -16.85 -5.94
N LEU A 6 8.68 -15.98 -6.44
CA LEU A 6 8.26 -14.75 -7.10
C LEU A 6 7.40 -15.12 -8.29
N LEU A 7 6.16 -14.67 -8.28
CA LEU A 7 5.20 -15.00 -9.32
C LEU A 7 5.22 -13.95 -10.43
N SER A 8 4.90 -14.38 -11.64
CA SER A 8 4.68 -13.51 -12.79
C SER A 8 3.26 -12.92 -12.74
N ASP A 9 3.03 -11.84 -13.47
CA ASP A 9 1.71 -11.20 -13.53
C ASP A 9 0.61 -12.18 -13.99
N VAL A 10 0.94 -13.03 -14.96
CA VAL A 10 0.04 -14.11 -15.45
C VAL A 10 -0.35 -15.08 -14.33
N ALA A 11 0.57 -15.42 -13.43
CA ALA A 11 0.26 -16.29 -12.30
C ALA A 11 -0.67 -15.60 -11.27
N TYR A 12 -0.55 -14.28 -11.09
CA TYR A 12 -1.49 -13.50 -10.27
C TYR A 12 -2.86 -13.38 -10.93
N ALA A 13 -2.92 -13.24 -12.26
CA ALA A 13 -4.16 -13.28 -13.03
C ALA A 13 -4.89 -14.62 -12.87
N ALA A 14 -4.15 -15.73 -12.85
CA ALA A 14 -4.69 -17.08 -12.74
C ALA A 14 -5.22 -17.47 -11.34
N LEU A 15 -5.00 -16.64 -10.32
CA LEU A 15 -5.50 -16.92 -8.97
C LEU A 15 -7.03 -16.97 -8.95
N LYS A 16 -7.57 -18.07 -8.42
CA LYS A 16 -9.01 -18.30 -8.27
C LYS A 16 -9.46 -17.94 -6.85
N PRO A 17 -10.66 -17.38 -6.69
CA PRO A 17 -11.27 -17.25 -5.38
C PRO A 17 -11.42 -18.63 -4.71
N LYS A 18 -11.42 -18.63 -3.39
CA LYS A 18 -11.67 -19.81 -2.54
C LYS A 18 -12.84 -19.49 -1.61
N ASP A 19 -13.26 -20.47 -0.80
CA ASP A 19 -14.34 -20.32 0.18
C ASP A 19 -14.05 -19.24 1.23
N LYS A 20 -12.78 -18.91 1.45
CA LYS A 20 -12.32 -17.86 2.35
C LYS A 20 -11.32 -16.95 1.67
N GLU A 21 -11.32 -15.67 2.06
CA GLU A 21 -10.27 -14.75 1.65
C GLU A 21 -8.89 -15.28 2.04
N TYR A 22 -7.93 -15.16 1.14
CA TYR A 22 -6.56 -15.58 1.38
C TYR A 22 -5.57 -14.55 0.87
N ARG A 23 -4.35 -14.63 1.39
CA ARG A 23 -3.23 -13.78 1.01
C ARG A 23 -2.11 -14.65 0.49
N MET A 24 -1.56 -14.27 -0.65
CA MET A 24 -0.41 -14.94 -1.23
C MET A 24 0.80 -14.01 -1.15
N ALA A 25 1.87 -14.49 -0.52
CA ALA A 25 3.10 -13.73 -0.36
C ALA A 25 3.83 -13.58 -1.68
N ASP A 26 4.46 -12.41 -1.87
CA ASP A 26 5.39 -12.12 -2.96
C ASP A 26 6.77 -11.79 -2.35
N ILE A 27 7.24 -10.54 -2.47
CA ILE A 27 8.43 -10.05 -1.77
C ILE A 27 8.17 -9.77 -0.28
N SER A 28 9.22 -9.39 0.47
CA SER A 28 9.13 -9.12 1.91
C SER A 28 8.00 -8.16 2.25
N GLY A 29 7.03 -8.65 3.01
CA GLY A 29 5.86 -7.88 3.45
C GLY A 29 4.78 -7.66 2.37
N LEU A 30 5.00 -7.97 1.09
CA LEU A 30 4.01 -7.77 0.03
C LEU A 30 3.15 -9.02 -0.17
N TYR A 31 1.84 -8.81 -0.25
CA TYR A 31 0.85 -9.87 -0.42
C TYR A 31 -0.19 -9.49 -1.47
N MET A 32 -0.61 -10.47 -2.26
CA MET A 32 -1.85 -10.38 -3.03
C MET A 32 -3.00 -10.91 -2.17
N LYS A 33 -3.97 -10.06 -1.85
CA LYS A 33 -5.23 -10.46 -1.24
C LYS A 33 -6.21 -10.88 -2.34
N VAL A 34 -6.78 -12.08 -2.22
CA VAL A 34 -7.84 -12.58 -3.08
C VAL A 34 -9.10 -12.74 -2.24
N GLN A 35 -10.16 -12.02 -2.61
CA GLN A 35 -11.46 -12.11 -1.96
C GLN A 35 -12.25 -13.30 -2.51
N THR A 36 -13.24 -13.76 -1.74
CA THR A 36 -14.20 -14.80 -2.18
C THR A 36 -14.98 -14.38 -3.43
N SER A 37 -15.19 -13.08 -3.62
CA SER A 37 -15.79 -12.47 -4.83
C SER A 37 -14.89 -12.52 -6.07
N GLY A 38 -13.63 -12.96 -5.94
CA GLY A 38 -12.65 -12.93 -7.02
C GLY A 38 -11.89 -11.61 -7.17
N LYS A 39 -12.29 -10.56 -6.46
CA LYS A 39 -11.54 -9.29 -6.42
C LYS A 39 -10.15 -9.49 -5.81
N LYS A 40 -9.16 -8.80 -6.39
CA LYS A 40 -7.75 -8.92 -6.04
C LYS A 40 -7.19 -7.54 -5.68
N SER A 41 -6.39 -7.48 -4.63
CA SER A 41 -5.71 -6.24 -4.23
C SER A 41 -4.36 -6.50 -3.60
N TRP A 42 -3.44 -5.57 -3.82
CA TRP A 42 -2.12 -5.60 -3.22
C TRP A 42 -2.17 -5.03 -1.81
N GLN A 43 -1.58 -5.77 -0.87
CA GLN A 43 -1.47 -5.37 0.52
C GLN A 43 -0.03 -5.53 0.99
N LEU A 44 0.49 -4.49 1.64
CA LEU A 44 1.81 -4.48 2.26
C LEU A 44 1.65 -4.57 3.79
N ARG A 45 2.38 -5.47 4.42
CA ARG A 45 2.44 -5.60 5.88
C ARG A 45 3.73 -4.98 6.39
N LEU A 46 3.62 -3.91 7.16
CA LEU A 46 4.76 -3.19 7.72
C LEU A 46 4.43 -2.59 9.09
N LYS A 47 5.44 -2.16 9.84
CA LYS A 47 5.24 -1.51 11.15
C LYS A 47 4.98 -0.01 10.93
N ASN A 48 3.90 0.51 11.51
CA ASN A 48 3.65 1.95 11.50
C ASN A 48 4.67 2.71 12.36
N ASN A 49 4.54 4.04 12.41
CA ASN A 49 5.42 4.93 13.20
C ASN A 49 5.40 4.60 14.70
N GLU A 50 4.36 3.92 15.20
CA GLU A 50 4.26 3.44 16.60
C GLU A 50 4.83 2.02 16.80
N GLY A 51 5.42 1.41 15.76
CA GLY A 51 5.97 0.05 15.81
C GLY A 51 4.93 -1.09 15.69
N LYS A 52 3.64 -0.77 15.48
CA LYS A 52 2.54 -1.73 15.36
C LYS A 52 2.42 -2.27 13.93
N TRP A 53 2.28 -3.58 13.79
CA TRP A 53 2.04 -4.23 12.50
C TRP A 53 0.72 -3.77 11.88
N THR A 54 0.80 -3.19 10.69
CA THR A 54 -0.33 -2.60 9.96
C THR A 54 -0.34 -3.10 8.52
N TRP A 55 -1.54 -3.21 7.95
CA TRP A 55 -1.75 -3.51 6.54
C TRP A 55 -2.00 -2.22 5.76
N VAL A 56 -1.24 -2.02 4.69
CA VAL A 56 -1.37 -0.89 3.77
C VAL A 56 -1.88 -1.43 2.43
N GLY A 57 -2.99 -0.87 1.94
CA GLY A 57 -3.47 -1.17 0.59
C GLY A 57 -2.62 -0.42 -0.44
N LEU A 58 -2.06 -1.15 -1.40
CA LEU A 58 -1.29 -0.58 -2.51
C LEU A 58 -2.13 -0.38 -3.78
N GLY A 59 -3.34 -0.94 -3.82
CA GLY A 59 -4.30 -0.77 -4.90
C GLY A 59 -4.94 -2.08 -5.35
N SER A 60 -5.88 -1.99 -6.28
CA SER A 60 -6.59 -3.13 -6.86
C SER A 60 -5.80 -3.73 -8.03
N TYR A 61 -5.89 -5.03 -8.25
CA TYR A 61 -5.39 -5.68 -9.47
C TYR A 61 -6.55 -5.82 -10.47
N PRO A 62 -6.35 -5.58 -11.79
CA PRO A 62 -5.08 -5.37 -12.49
C PRO A 62 -4.60 -3.91 -12.61
N GLU A 63 -5.35 -2.94 -12.11
CA GLU A 63 -5.00 -1.51 -12.17
C GLU A 63 -3.58 -1.23 -11.64
N VAL A 64 -3.21 -1.89 -10.55
CA VAL A 64 -1.84 -1.96 -10.05
C VAL A 64 -1.24 -3.32 -10.42
N SER A 65 -0.28 -3.30 -11.33
CA SER A 65 0.48 -4.50 -11.72
C SER A 65 1.45 -4.96 -10.63
N VAL A 66 1.91 -6.21 -10.71
CA VAL A 66 2.91 -6.74 -9.75
C VAL A 66 4.20 -5.90 -9.73
N LYS A 67 4.62 -5.35 -10.88
CA LYS A 67 5.82 -4.51 -10.96
C LYS A 67 5.65 -3.21 -10.17
N ILE A 68 4.49 -2.56 -10.30
CA ILE A 68 4.17 -1.33 -9.58
C ILE A 68 4.06 -1.62 -8.08
N ALA A 69 3.37 -2.69 -7.70
CA ALA A 69 3.22 -3.09 -6.30
C ALA A 69 4.58 -3.39 -5.63
N ARG A 70 5.49 -4.08 -6.33
CA ARG A 70 6.87 -4.33 -5.86
C ARG A 70 7.66 -3.03 -5.69
N SER A 71 7.57 -2.12 -6.66
CA SER A 71 8.22 -0.81 -6.59
C SER A 71 7.74 -0.01 -5.37
N GLN A 72 6.42 0.09 -5.18
CA GLN A 72 5.86 0.77 -4.01
C GLN A 72 6.29 0.13 -2.70
N ALA A 73 6.28 -1.20 -2.61
CA ALA A 73 6.73 -1.91 -1.42
C ALA A 73 8.20 -1.63 -1.08
N LEU A 74 9.09 -1.53 -2.07
CA LEU A 74 10.48 -1.13 -1.86
C LEU A 74 10.59 0.32 -1.39
N LYS A 75 9.77 1.24 -1.92
CA LYS A 75 9.72 2.63 -1.46
C LYS A 75 9.27 2.78 -0.01
N TYR A 76 8.36 1.94 0.46
CA TYR A 76 8.00 1.89 1.87
C TYR A 76 9.14 1.34 2.73
N GLN A 77 9.91 0.38 2.22
CA GLN A 77 11.06 -0.18 2.94
C GLN A 77 12.26 0.79 3.00
N SER A 78 12.48 1.58 1.95
CA SER A 78 13.52 2.62 1.93
C SER A 78 13.14 3.86 2.75
N GLY A 79 11.87 3.97 3.18
CA GLY A 79 11.35 5.14 3.89
C GLY A 79 10.97 6.32 2.99
N GLU A 80 11.07 6.17 1.66
CA GLU A 80 10.59 7.17 0.69
C GLU A 80 9.07 7.36 0.80
N LEU A 81 8.34 6.26 1.03
CA LEU A 81 6.93 6.29 1.36
C LEU A 81 6.73 5.98 2.85
N GLN A 82 5.87 6.77 3.49
CA GLN A 82 5.52 6.59 4.90
C GLN A 82 4.02 6.34 5.04
N ILE A 83 3.66 5.59 6.10
CA ILE A 83 2.25 5.49 6.48
C ILE A 83 1.87 6.83 7.10
N VAL A 84 1.11 7.61 6.36
CA VAL A 84 0.48 8.83 6.88
C VAL A 84 -0.96 8.50 7.23
N THR A 85 -1.29 8.61 8.51
CA THR A 85 -2.65 8.41 9.02
C THR A 85 -3.59 9.50 8.53
N ARG A 86 -4.91 9.24 8.55
CA ARG A 86 -5.91 10.27 8.20
C ARG A 86 -5.73 11.54 9.03
N THR A 87 -5.47 11.39 10.33
CA THR A 87 -5.26 12.50 11.26
C THR A 87 -4.03 13.33 10.90
N GLU A 88 -2.90 12.68 10.57
CA GLU A 88 -1.69 13.38 10.13
C GLU A 88 -1.90 14.11 8.81
N ARG A 89 -2.58 13.49 7.83
CA ARG A 89 -2.92 14.18 6.56
C ARG A 89 -3.80 15.41 6.79
N LEU A 90 -4.79 15.30 7.66
CA LEU A 90 -5.68 16.43 8.00
C LEU A 90 -4.90 17.55 8.71
N LYS A 91 -4.02 17.21 9.66
CA LYS A 91 -3.15 18.19 10.32
C LYS A 91 -2.23 18.89 9.33
N GLN A 92 -1.65 18.14 8.40
CA GLN A 92 -0.78 18.70 7.36
C GLN A 92 -1.56 19.64 6.43
N ALA A 93 -2.75 19.23 5.96
CA ALA A 93 -3.59 20.07 5.12
C ALA A 93 -4.02 21.38 5.82
N LEU A 94 -4.40 21.32 7.11
CA LEU A 94 -4.72 22.52 7.90
C LEU A 94 -3.53 23.46 8.05
N ARG A 95 -2.33 22.89 8.24
CA ARG A 95 -1.09 23.66 8.31
C ARG A 95 -0.80 24.34 6.98
N ASP A 96 -0.84 23.58 5.89
CA ASP A 96 -0.61 24.10 4.55
C ASP A 96 -1.60 25.23 4.21
N GLU A 97 -2.87 25.09 4.60
CA GLU A 97 -3.90 26.14 4.45
C GLU A 97 -3.56 27.41 5.25
N SER A 98 -3.11 27.26 6.51
CA SER A 98 -2.70 28.41 7.32
C SER A 98 -1.49 29.14 6.74
N GLU A 99 -0.50 28.40 6.21
CA GLU A 99 0.69 28.96 5.57
C GLU A 99 0.34 29.69 4.26
N LEU A 100 -0.62 29.15 3.49
CA LEU A 100 -1.15 29.81 2.29
C LEU A 100 -1.88 31.12 2.63
N PHE A 101 -2.69 31.13 3.69
CA PHE A 101 -3.37 32.34 4.15
C PHE A 101 -2.40 33.42 4.62
N GLU A 102 -1.39 33.05 5.43
CA GLU A 102 -0.35 33.98 5.88
C GLU A 102 0.40 34.61 4.70
N LYS A 103 0.76 33.80 3.69
CA LYS A 103 1.43 34.30 2.50
C LYS A 103 0.58 35.32 1.73
N LEU A 104 -0.71 35.02 1.53
CA LEU A 104 -1.64 35.93 0.87
C LEU A 104 -1.79 37.26 1.62
N MET A 105 -1.85 37.22 2.95
CA MET A 105 -1.96 38.41 3.79
C MET A 105 -0.68 39.26 3.82
N ARG A 106 0.48 38.67 3.53
CA ARG A 106 1.78 39.34 3.55
C ARG A 106 2.11 40.08 2.23
N ASP A 107 1.43 39.71 1.15
CA ASP A 107 1.60 40.27 -0.20
C ASP A 107 0.58 41.38 -0.53
N TRP A 108 -0.29 41.77 0.43
CA TRP A 108 -1.26 42.87 0.31
C TRP A 108 -0.75 44.14 1.00
#